data_AF-A0A7C5PUY8-F1
#
_entry.id   AF-A0A7C5PUY8-F1
#
_cell.length_a   1.000
_cell.length_b   1.000
_cell.length_c   1.000
_cell.angle_alpha   90.00
_cell.angle_beta   90.00
_cell.angle_gamma   90.00
#
_symmetry.space_group_name_H-M   'P 1'
#
loop_
_entity.id
_entity.type
_entity.pdbx_description
1 polymer ?
#
loop_
_entity_poly.entity_id
_entity_poly.type
_entity_poly.pdbx_seq_one_letter_code
_entity_poly.pdbx_strand_id
1 'polypeptide(L)'
;MHATLTKRIKEAGFLFLAAIGIYMLMALLSYSPEDPGWAFEGVRRVPQNAGGMVGAQLSSILFSLVGKTAYAFPFMLVWAGWMLFRDRNEVQPHPHLWLVRGAGFVLILVGATTLAALHGAGDVRMPQGSGGILGQAIAGAAVSAFSRPGTSLLMLAFLLIGFTLFTGLSWLAVMEHLGGFVLNAGRQARELWLRLGERRQARQMKQERQAVRRREEKR
;
A
#
# COMPACT_ATOMS: atom_id res chain seq x y z
N MET A 1 -14.36 -9.87 -34.11
CA MET A 1 -14.08 -8.41 -33.96
C MET A 1 -14.46 -7.86 -32.57
N HIS A 2 -15.56 -8.30 -31.95
CA HIS A 2 -15.97 -7.80 -30.63
C HIS A 2 -15.02 -8.17 -29.47
N ALA A 3 -14.52 -9.42 -29.42
CA ALA A 3 -13.64 -9.86 -28.32
C ALA A 3 -12.29 -9.13 -28.26
N THR A 4 -11.72 -8.73 -29.41
CA THR A 4 -10.46 -7.98 -29.48
C THR A 4 -10.65 -6.52 -29.05
N LEU A 5 -11.81 -5.92 -29.33
CA LEU A 5 -12.14 -4.57 -28.91
C LEU A 5 -12.28 -4.47 -27.39
N THR A 6 -13.01 -5.39 -26.76
CA THR A 6 -13.17 -5.44 -25.29
C THR A 6 -11.83 -5.57 -24.57
N LYS A 7 -10.89 -6.36 -25.10
CA LYS A 7 -9.54 -6.49 -24.54
C LYS A 7 -8.76 -5.18 -24.59
N ARG A 8 -8.77 -4.49 -25.73
CA ARG A 8 -8.11 -3.19 -25.89
C ARG A 8 -8.73 -2.11 -25.00
N ILE A 9 -10.05 -2.13 -24.82
CA ILE A 9 -10.74 -1.21 -23.89
C ILE A 9 -10.30 -1.47 -22.44
N LYS A 10 -10.23 -2.74 -22.00
CA LYS A 10 -9.76 -3.08 -20.65
C LYS A 10 -8.30 -2.70 -20.42
N GLU A 11 -7.44 -2.86 -21.42
CA GLU A 11 -6.04 -2.43 -21.39
C GLU A 11 -5.89 -0.91 -21.32
N ALA A 12 -6.62 -0.17 -22.18
CA ALA A 12 -6.68 1.29 -22.12
C ALA A 12 -7.22 1.78 -20.77
N GLY A 13 -8.25 1.11 -20.23
CA GLY A 13 -8.81 1.38 -18.91
C GLY A 13 -7.80 1.18 -17.79
N PHE A 14 -6.99 0.13 -17.84
CA PHE A 14 -5.88 -0.08 -16.89
C PHE A 14 -4.85 1.05 -16.96
N LEU A 15 -4.36 1.38 -18.16
CA LEU A 15 -3.38 2.46 -18.34
C LEU A 15 -3.93 3.80 -17.86
N PHE A 16 -5.20 4.08 -18.14
CA PHE A 16 -5.88 5.29 -17.68
C PHE A 16 -6.00 5.35 -16.15
N LEU A 17 -6.44 4.26 -15.51
CA LEU A 17 -6.53 4.16 -14.05
C LEU A 17 -5.14 4.26 -13.39
N ALA A 18 -4.12 3.67 -14.01
CA ALA A 18 -2.74 3.80 -13.54
C ALA A 18 -2.23 5.24 -13.63
N ALA A 19 -2.52 5.94 -14.73
CA ALA A 19 -2.17 7.35 -14.89
C ALA A 19 -2.86 8.23 -13.85
N ILE A 20 -4.16 8.03 -13.60
CA ILE A 20 -4.89 8.73 -12.53
C ILE A 20 -4.29 8.39 -11.16
N GLY A 21 -3.95 7.13 -10.91
CA GLY A 21 -3.34 6.70 -9.65
C GLY A 21 -2.01 7.41 -9.39
N ILE A 22 -1.13 7.47 -10.40
CA ILE A 22 0.15 8.17 -10.32
C ILE A 22 -0.06 9.67 -10.11
N TYR A 23 -0.99 10.29 -10.86
CA TYR A 23 -1.33 11.69 -10.70
C TYR A 23 -1.85 12.01 -9.29
N MET A 24 -2.74 11.15 -8.77
CA MET A 24 -3.29 11.29 -7.43
C MET A 24 -2.21 11.09 -6.35
N LEU A 25 -1.30 10.13 -6.52
CA LEU A 25 -0.17 9.94 -5.62
C LEU A 25 0.74 11.18 -5.60
N MET A 26 1.08 11.71 -6.79
CA MET A 26 1.85 12.94 -6.92
C MET A 26 1.15 14.10 -6.19
N ALA A 27 -0.15 14.30 -6.40
CA ALA A 27 -0.94 15.34 -5.75
C ALA A 27 -0.98 15.18 -4.23
N LEU A 28 -1.10 13.94 -3.71
CA LEU A 28 -1.11 13.66 -2.27
C LEU A 28 0.27 13.90 -1.63
N LEU A 29 1.35 13.48 -2.29
CA LEU A 29 2.72 13.67 -1.79
C LEU A 29 3.13 15.14 -1.78
N SER A 30 2.65 15.95 -2.74
CA SER A 30 2.90 17.39 -2.80
C SER A 30 1.84 18.23 -2.09
N TYR A 31 1.04 17.65 -1.18
CA TYR A 31 0.00 18.40 -0.47
C TYR A 31 0.61 19.44 0.46
N SER A 32 0.02 20.64 0.45
CA SER A 32 0.35 21.72 1.36
C SER A 32 -0.93 22.34 1.94
N PRO A 33 -1.02 22.52 3.27
CA PRO A 33 -2.18 23.17 3.90
C PRO A 33 -2.42 24.63 3.46
N GLU A 34 -1.42 25.28 2.88
CA GLU A 34 -1.50 26.66 2.40
C GLU A 34 -2.03 26.77 0.95
N ASP A 35 -2.17 25.64 0.24
CA ASP A 35 -2.74 25.62 -1.10
C ASP A 35 -4.27 25.83 -1.06
N PRO A 36 -4.88 26.40 -2.12
CA PRO A 36 -6.33 26.47 -2.25
C PRO A 36 -6.97 25.08 -2.11
N GLY A 37 -7.78 24.91 -1.06
CA GLY A 37 -8.48 23.67 -0.78
C GLY A 37 -9.98 23.80 -1.02
N TRP A 38 -10.70 22.72 -0.75
CA TRP A 38 -12.16 22.68 -0.97
C TRP A 38 -12.93 23.46 0.10
N ALA A 39 -12.44 23.42 1.34
CA ALA A 39 -13.08 24.02 2.51
C ALA A 39 -12.40 25.32 2.98
N PHE A 40 -11.24 25.66 2.41
CA PHE A 40 -10.46 26.83 2.81
C PHE A 40 -9.86 27.50 1.58
N GLU A 41 -10.06 28.80 1.49
CA GLU A 41 -9.29 29.66 0.58
C GLU A 41 -7.86 29.71 1.11
N GLY A 42 -6.97 28.93 0.51
CA GLY A 42 -5.56 28.87 0.89
C GLY A 42 -4.90 30.25 0.78
N VAL A 43 -3.84 30.47 1.55
CA VAL A 43 -3.08 31.74 1.56
C VAL A 43 -2.48 32.05 0.19
N ARG A 44 -2.18 31.01 -0.60
CA ARG A 44 -1.58 31.15 -1.92
C ARG A 44 -2.64 31.19 -3.03
N ARG A 45 -2.49 32.16 -3.94
CA ARG A 45 -3.30 32.20 -5.19
C ARG A 45 -2.90 31.13 -6.21
N VAL A 46 -1.62 30.73 -6.20
CA VAL A 46 -1.08 29.68 -7.07
C VAL A 46 -0.63 28.50 -6.20
N PRO A 47 -1.16 27.28 -6.41
CA PRO A 47 -0.82 26.13 -5.59
C PRO A 47 0.61 25.67 -5.83
N GLN A 48 1.28 25.20 -4.78
CA GLN A 48 2.57 24.51 -4.86
C GLN A 48 2.43 23.02 -5.21
N ASN A 49 1.22 22.47 -5.08
CA ASN A 49 0.92 21.11 -5.48
C ASN A 49 1.41 20.80 -6.90
N ALA A 50 2.12 19.69 -7.07
CA ALA A 50 2.66 19.28 -8.36
C ALA A 50 1.56 18.92 -9.39
N GLY A 51 0.35 18.60 -8.92
CA GLY A 51 -0.85 18.46 -9.76
C GLY A 51 -1.56 19.79 -10.07
N GLY A 52 -0.97 20.93 -9.73
CA GLY A 52 -1.60 22.24 -9.89
C GLY A 52 -2.88 22.39 -9.07
N MET A 53 -3.81 23.23 -9.55
CA MET A 53 -5.07 23.51 -8.85
C MET A 53 -5.93 22.25 -8.65
N VAL A 54 -6.00 21.39 -9.65
CA VAL A 54 -6.78 20.15 -9.56
C VAL A 54 -6.16 19.21 -8.52
N GLY A 55 -4.83 19.07 -8.50
CA GLY A 55 -4.15 18.26 -7.49
C GLY A 55 -4.30 18.81 -6.06
N ALA A 56 -4.21 20.13 -5.89
CA ALA A 56 -4.44 20.80 -4.60
C ALA A 56 -5.86 20.54 -4.07
N GLN A 57 -6.88 20.72 -4.92
CA GLN A 57 -8.27 20.45 -4.56
C GLN A 57 -8.51 18.97 -4.25
N LEU A 58 -8.05 18.06 -5.11
CA LEU A 58 -8.20 16.62 -4.93
C LEU A 58 -7.56 16.14 -3.62
N SER A 59 -6.32 16.53 -3.36
CA SER A 59 -5.60 16.14 -2.14
C SER A 59 -6.24 16.75 -0.89
N SER A 60 -6.69 18.01 -0.96
CA SER A 60 -7.44 18.66 0.12
C SER A 60 -8.72 17.92 0.48
N ILE A 61 -9.52 17.51 -0.51
CA ILE A 61 -10.77 16.74 -0.30
C ILE A 61 -10.44 15.38 0.33
N LEU A 62 -9.49 14.63 -0.24
CA LEU A 62 -9.15 13.31 0.25
C LEU A 62 -8.62 13.34 1.68
N PHE A 63 -7.67 14.24 1.98
CA PHE A 63 -7.16 14.36 3.35
C PHE A 63 -8.22 14.85 4.34
N SER A 64 -9.12 15.74 3.92
CA SER A 64 -10.23 16.18 4.79
C SER A 64 -11.21 15.04 5.11
N LEU A 65 -11.57 14.24 4.10
CA LEU A 65 -12.58 13.19 4.26
C LEU A 65 -12.05 11.94 4.95
N VAL A 66 -10.89 11.44 4.52
CA VAL A 66 -10.36 10.12 4.94
C VAL A 66 -8.99 10.19 5.62
N GLY A 67 -8.41 11.38 5.80
CA GLY A 67 -7.13 11.56 6.48
C GLY A 67 -6.00 10.81 5.78
N LYS A 68 -5.09 10.21 6.56
CA LYS A 68 -3.92 9.48 6.04
C LYS A 68 -4.27 8.29 5.16
N THR A 69 -5.47 7.74 5.31
CA THR A 69 -5.98 6.66 4.45
C THR A 69 -6.08 7.09 2.98
N ALA A 70 -6.08 8.40 2.68
CA ALA A 70 -5.98 8.93 1.32
C ALA A 70 -4.81 8.34 0.53
N TYR A 71 -3.67 8.04 1.17
CA TYR A 71 -2.52 7.43 0.52
C TYR A 71 -2.78 6.01 -0.01
N ALA A 72 -3.83 5.32 0.45
CA ALA A 72 -4.20 4.01 -0.06
C ALA A 72 -4.94 4.08 -1.41
N PHE A 73 -5.63 5.20 -1.70
CA PHE A 73 -6.46 5.36 -2.90
C PHE A 73 -5.66 5.18 -4.21
N PRO A 74 -4.45 5.75 -4.37
CA PRO A 74 -3.66 5.56 -5.59
C PRO A 74 -3.41 4.08 -5.90
N PHE A 75 -3.02 3.32 -4.88
CA PHE A 75 -2.73 1.91 -5.00
C PHE A 75 -3.99 1.09 -5.27
N MET A 76 -5.11 1.43 -4.63
CA MET A 76 -6.40 0.78 -4.89
C MET A 76 -6.88 1.03 -6.32
N LEU A 77 -6.66 2.22 -6.87
CA LEU A 77 -7.05 2.54 -8.24
C LEU A 77 -6.21 1.76 -9.26
N VAL A 78 -4.90 1.72 -9.07
CA VAL A 78 -3.97 0.92 -9.89
C VAL A 78 -4.34 -0.56 -9.78
N TRP A 79 -4.63 -1.06 -8.58
CA TRP A 79 -5.04 -2.44 -8.34
C TRP A 79 -6.36 -2.77 -9.05
N ALA A 80 -7.36 -1.91 -8.96
CA ALA A 80 -8.64 -2.09 -9.66
C ALA A 80 -8.44 -2.15 -11.18
N GLY A 81 -7.58 -1.28 -11.74
CA GLY A 81 -7.19 -1.33 -13.14
C GLY A 81 -6.46 -2.63 -13.50
N TRP A 82 -5.53 -3.08 -12.65
CA TRP A 82 -4.82 -4.34 -12.85
C TRP A 82 -5.78 -5.52 -12.88
N MET A 83 -6.78 -5.53 -11.98
CA MET A 83 -7.82 -6.55 -11.94
C MET A 83 -8.66 -6.55 -13.21
N LEU A 84 -9.06 -5.36 -13.69
CA LEU A 84 -9.76 -5.19 -14.97
C LEU A 84 -8.94 -5.75 -16.14
N PHE A 85 -7.62 -5.51 -16.14
CA PHE A 85 -6.71 -6.02 -17.15
C PHE A 85 -6.48 -7.53 -17.04
N ARG A 86 -6.37 -8.09 -15.83
CA ARG A 86 -6.19 -9.53 -15.61
C ARG A 86 -7.41 -10.30 -16.08
N ASP A 87 -8.60 -9.80 -15.76
CA ASP A 87 -9.88 -10.41 -16.08
C ASP A 87 -10.31 -10.12 -17.55
N ARG A 88 -9.36 -9.71 -18.43
CA ARG A 88 -9.64 -9.38 -19.84
C ARG A 88 -9.94 -10.57 -20.74
N ASN A 89 -9.53 -11.75 -20.32
CA ASN A 89 -9.75 -12.99 -21.07
C ASN A 89 -11.01 -13.75 -20.64
N GLU A 90 -11.71 -13.29 -19.60
CA GLU A 90 -12.95 -13.92 -19.15
C GLU A 90 -14.07 -13.71 -20.19
N VAL A 91 -14.72 -14.83 -20.56
CA VAL A 91 -15.75 -14.89 -21.60
C VAL A 91 -17.08 -14.33 -21.10
N GLN A 92 -17.33 -14.35 -19.78
CA GLN A 92 -18.54 -13.82 -19.17
C GLN A 92 -18.21 -12.75 -18.13
N PRO A 93 -18.82 -11.56 -18.20
CA PRO A 93 -18.67 -10.57 -17.15
C PRO A 93 -19.37 -11.05 -15.87
N HIS A 94 -18.69 -10.96 -14.73
CA HIS A 94 -19.24 -11.24 -13.41
C HIS A 94 -19.54 -9.92 -12.66
N PRO A 95 -20.70 -9.27 -12.90
CA PRO A 95 -21.02 -7.98 -12.27
C PRO A 95 -21.11 -8.08 -10.74
N HIS A 96 -21.53 -9.24 -10.22
CA HIS A 96 -21.57 -9.52 -8.78
C HIS A 96 -20.17 -9.43 -8.14
N LEU A 97 -19.11 -9.80 -8.86
CA LEU A 97 -17.75 -9.74 -8.35
C LEU A 97 -17.31 -8.28 -8.14
N TRP A 98 -17.70 -7.38 -9.03
CA TRP A 98 -17.45 -5.94 -8.88
C TRP A 98 -18.24 -5.33 -7.72
N LEU A 99 -19.47 -5.81 -7.47
CA LEU A 99 -20.24 -5.41 -6.29
C LEU A 99 -19.55 -5.87 -4.99
N VAL A 100 -19.06 -7.12 -4.94
CA VAL A 100 -18.32 -7.65 -3.79
C VAL A 100 -17.02 -6.89 -3.57
N ARG A 101 -16.27 -6.58 -4.63
CA ARG A 101 -15.05 -5.75 -4.55
C ARG A 101 -15.37 -4.33 -4.06
N GLY A 102 -16.48 -3.75 -4.52
CA GLY A 102 -16.97 -2.44 -4.06
C GLY A 102 -17.34 -2.44 -2.58
N ALA A 103 -18.05 -3.47 -2.11
CA ALA A 103 -18.32 -3.66 -0.67
C ALA A 103 -17.02 -3.83 0.13
N GLY A 104 -16.06 -4.58 -0.40
CA GLY A 104 -14.73 -4.72 0.18
C GLY A 104 -14.00 -3.38 0.32
N PHE A 105 -14.02 -2.55 -0.72
CA PHE A 105 -13.47 -1.20 -0.69
C PHE A 105 -14.11 -0.32 0.40
N VAL A 106 -15.45 -0.35 0.53
CA VAL A 106 -16.16 0.39 1.58
C VAL A 106 -15.75 -0.09 2.98
N LEU A 107 -15.64 -1.40 3.21
CA LEU A 107 -15.18 -1.94 4.48
C LEU A 107 -13.74 -1.54 4.81
N ILE A 108 -12.84 -1.52 3.80
CA ILE A 108 -11.48 -1.01 3.98
C ILE A 108 -11.51 0.46 4.37
N LEU A 109 -12.29 1.29 3.68
CA LEU A 109 -12.38 2.71 4.02
C LEU A 109 -12.85 2.90 5.45
N VAL A 110 -13.99 2.31 5.82
CA VAL A 110 -14.54 2.39 7.17
C VAL A 110 -13.55 1.90 8.23
N GLY A 111 -12.94 0.73 8.02
CA GLY A 111 -11.98 0.16 8.96
C GLY A 111 -10.72 1.01 9.10
N ALA A 112 -10.09 1.40 7.98
CA ALA A 112 -8.83 2.13 7.96
C ALA A 112 -8.97 3.57 8.47
N THR A 113 -9.99 4.31 8.04
CA THR A 113 -10.19 5.70 8.51
C THR A 113 -10.52 5.74 9.99
N THR A 114 -11.33 4.78 10.48
CA THR A 114 -11.69 4.71 11.90
C THR A 114 -10.50 4.29 12.75
N LEU A 115 -9.71 3.29 12.33
CA LEU A 115 -8.47 2.91 13.02
C LEU A 115 -7.47 4.07 13.05
N ALA A 116 -7.34 4.82 11.95
CA ALA A 116 -6.51 6.01 11.87
C ALA A 116 -7.01 7.13 12.79
N ALA A 117 -8.33 7.31 12.94
CA ALA A 117 -8.90 8.25 13.91
C ALA A 117 -8.60 7.84 15.36
N LEU A 118 -8.71 6.54 15.69
CA LEU A 118 -8.50 6.04 17.04
C LEU A 118 -7.04 6.04 17.51
N HIS A 119 -6.08 5.82 16.59
CA HIS A 119 -4.67 5.63 16.94
C HIS A 119 -3.73 6.71 16.37
N GLY A 120 -4.21 7.55 15.45
CA GLY A 120 -3.40 8.56 14.77
C GLY A 120 -3.39 9.94 15.45
N ALA A 121 -3.42 9.99 16.78
CA ALA A 121 -3.39 11.25 17.52
C ALA A 121 -2.09 12.02 17.25
N GLY A 122 -2.18 13.35 17.14
CA GLY A 122 -1.02 14.26 17.13
C GLY A 122 -0.50 14.73 15.78
N ASP A 123 -1.19 14.47 14.66
CA ASP A 123 -0.75 15.02 13.37
C ASP A 123 -1.21 16.48 13.18
N VAL A 124 -0.34 17.42 13.55
CA VAL A 124 -0.59 18.88 13.45
C VAL A 124 -0.82 19.32 12.00
N ARG A 125 -0.39 18.52 11.00
CA ARG A 125 -0.52 18.88 9.57
C ARG A 125 -1.94 18.66 9.03
N MET A 126 -2.84 18.03 9.79
CA MET A 126 -4.19 17.66 9.37
C MET A 126 -5.24 18.21 10.36
N PRO A 127 -5.94 19.32 10.02
CA PRO A 127 -6.95 19.92 10.89
C PRO A 127 -8.07 18.95 11.32
N GLN A 128 -8.43 18.00 10.46
CA GLN A 128 -9.47 17.00 10.68
C GLN A 128 -8.96 15.71 11.36
N GLY A 129 -7.66 15.64 11.67
CA GLY A 129 -7.01 14.48 12.27
C GLY A 129 -6.71 13.34 11.29
N SER A 130 -5.97 12.33 11.76
CA SER A 130 -5.42 11.27 10.90
C SER A 130 -6.45 10.38 10.20
N GLY A 131 -7.69 10.31 10.69
CA GLY A 131 -8.79 9.55 10.07
C GLY A 131 -9.73 10.38 9.20
N GLY A 132 -9.54 11.70 9.12
CA GLY A 132 -10.46 12.62 8.45
C GLY A 132 -11.85 12.66 9.09
N ILE A 133 -12.75 13.45 8.49
CA ILE A 133 -14.13 13.64 8.97
C ILE A 133 -14.86 12.29 9.10
N LEU A 134 -14.70 11.41 8.11
CA LEU A 134 -15.39 10.12 8.09
C LEU A 134 -14.89 9.21 9.21
N GLY A 135 -13.58 9.11 9.40
CA GLY A 135 -13.01 8.30 10.49
C GLY A 135 -13.39 8.80 11.87
N GLN A 136 -13.40 10.12 12.09
CA GLN A 136 -13.79 10.72 13.37
C GLN A 136 -15.27 10.47 13.68
N ALA A 137 -16.16 10.63 12.69
CA ALA A 137 -17.58 10.40 12.86
C ALA A 137 -17.89 8.93 13.22
N ILE A 138 -17.30 7.98 12.47
CA ILE A 138 -17.49 6.55 12.74
C ILE A 138 -16.85 6.14 14.05
N ALA A 139 -15.66 6.66 14.38
CA ALA A 139 -15.00 6.39 15.65
C ALA A 139 -15.85 6.85 16.84
N GLY A 140 -16.43 8.05 16.77
CA GLY A 140 -17.32 8.55 17.82
C GLY A 140 -18.54 7.65 18.04
N ALA A 141 -19.23 7.30 16.96
CA ALA A 141 -20.40 6.41 17.05
C ALA A 141 -20.01 5.00 17.55
N ALA A 142 -18.98 4.40 16.98
CA ALA A 142 -18.57 3.04 17.32
C ALA A 142 -17.99 2.93 18.73
N VAL A 143 -17.20 3.91 19.19
CA VAL A 143 -16.71 3.95 20.58
C VAL A 143 -17.83 4.23 21.58
N SER A 144 -18.94 4.85 21.17
CA SER A 144 -20.10 4.99 22.04
C SER A 144 -20.91 3.69 22.17
N ALA A 145 -20.97 2.91 21.08
CA ALA A 145 -21.66 1.61 21.05
C ALA A 145 -20.82 0.48 21.66
N PHE A 146 -19.50 0.55 21.52
CA PHE A 146 -18.52 -0.42 22.00
C PHE A 146 -17.57 0.22 23.01
N SER A 147 -16.43 -0.42 23.32
CA SER A 147 -15.30 0.23 23.99
C SER A 147 -14.25 0.64 22.95
N ARG A 148 -13.28 1.48 23.33
CA ARG A 148 -12.18 1.85 22.42
C ARG A 148 -11.40 0.62 21.90
N PRO A 149 -10.97 -0.36 22.74
CA PRO A 149 -10.35 -1.59 22.24
C PRO A 149 -11.31 -2.44 21.39
N GLY A 150 -12.59 -2.53 21.77
CA GLY A 150 -13.60 -3.29 21.01
C GLY A 150 -13.82 -2.71 19.61
N THR A 151 -13.85 -1.38 19.50
CA THR A 151 -13.94 -0.67 18.22
C THR A 151 -12.72 -0.94 17.37
N SER A 152 -11.51 -0.88 17.93
CA SER A 152 -10.28 -1.20 17.20
C SER A 152 -10.30 -2.62 16.65
N LEU A 153 -10.74 -3.60 17.44
CA LEU A 153 -10.83 -5.00 17.00
C LEU A 153 -11.86 -5.17 15.88
N LEU A 154 -13.04 -4.57 16.01
CA LEU A 154 -14.09 -4.62 14.99
C LEU A 154 -13.65 -3.97 13.68
N MET A 155 -13.04 -2.78 13.76
CA MET A 155 -12.56 -2.06 12.58
C MET A 155 -11.38 -2.77 11.91
N LEU A 156 -10.53 -3.47 12.68
CA LEU A 156 -9.50 -4.34 12.13
C LEU A 156 -10.11 -5.53 11.39
N ALA A 157 -11.17 -6.15 11.94
CA ALA A 157 -11.89 -7.22 11.25
C ALA A 157 -12.50 -6.72 9.94
N PHE A 158 -13.16 -5.56 9.94
CA PHE A 158 -13.69 -4.94 8.71
C PHE A 158 -12.60 -4.64 7.69
N LEU A 159 -11.46 -4.13 8.14
CA LEU A 159 -10.31 -3.87 7.27
C LEU A 159 -9.80 -5.15 6.60
N LEU A 160 -9.65 -6.24 7.35
CA LEU A 160 -9.17 -7.53 6.85
C LEU A 160 -10.17 -8.21 5.92
N ILE A 161 -11.46 -8.22 6.28
CA ILE A 161 -12.54 -8.73 5.43
C ILE A 161 -12.60 -7.90 4.14
N GLY A 162 -12.60 -6.58 4.26
CA GLY A 162 -12.63 -5.66 3.12
C GLY A 162 -11.45 -5.88 2.18
N PHE A 163 -10.24 -6.03 2.72
CA PHE A 163 -9.03 -6.33 1.95
C PHE A 163 -9.15 -7.66 1.19
N THR A 164 -9.70 -8.68 1.84
CA THR A 164 -9.95 -10.00 1.24
C THR A 164 -10.94 -9.89 0.08
N LEU A 165 -12.07 -9.19 0.28
CA LEU A 165 -13.11 -9.01 -0.74
C LEU A 165 -12.64 -8.13 -1.92
N PHE A 166 -11.87 -7.08 -1.64
CA PHE A 166 -11.36 -6.17 -2.66
C PHE A 166 -10.27 -6.81 -3.53
N THR A 167 -9.31 -7.50 -2.91
CA THR A 167 -8.16 -8.08 -3.61
C THR A 167 -8.42 -9.48 -4.16
N GLY A 168 -9.36 -10.22 -3.58
CA GLY A 168 -9.54 -11.65 -3.86
C GLY A 168 -8.37 -12.50 -3.38
N LEU A 169 -7.56 -12.01 -2.44
CA LEU A 169 -6.43 -12.75 -1.89
C LEU A 169 -6.91 -13.91 -1.00
N SER A 170 -6.28 -15.07 -1.17
CA SER A 170 -6.41 -16.19 -0.24
C SER A 170 -5.36 -16.05 0.84
N TRP A 171 -5.78 -15.94 2.11
CA TRP A 171 -4.85 -15.90 3.25
C TRP A 171 -3.97 -17.15 3.33
N LEU A 172 -4.48 -18.32 2.95
CA LEU A 172 -3.68 -19.55 2.86
C LEU A 172 -2.54 -19.39 1.84
N ALA A 173 -2.86 -18.88 0.65
CA ALA A 173 -1.85 -18.65 -0.38
C ALA A 173 -0.81 -17.61 0.08
N VAL A 174 -1.23 -16.55 0.77
CA VAL A 174 -0.31 -15.56 1.35
C VAL A 174 0.61 -16.21 2.37
N MET A 175 0.08 -17.03 3.28
CA MET A 175 0.87 -17.74 4.29
C MET A 175 1.85 -18.73 3.67
N GLU A 176 1.45 -19.47 2.64
CA GLU A 176 2.33 -20.39 1.89
C GLU A 176 3.48 -19.64 1.21
N HIS A 177 3.19 -18.53 0.53
CA HIS A 177 4.21 -17.74 -0.16
C HIS A 177 5.19 -17.07 0.82
N LEU A 178 4.67 -16.52 1.93
CA LEU A 178 5.50 -15.94 2.98
C LEU A 178 6.37 -17.02 3.66
N GLY A 179 5.78 -18.17 3.99
CA GLY A 179 6.52 -19.31 4.56
C GLY A 179 7.63 -19.78 3.63
N GLY A 180 7.33 -19.97 2.34
CA GLY A 180 8.31 -20.32 1.33
C GLY A 180 9.44 -19.28 1.18
N PHE A 181 9.09 -17.99 1.20
CA PHE A 181 10.05 -16.90 1.16
C PHE A 181 10.99 -16.91 2.38
N VAL A 182 10.44 -17.02 3.59
CA VAL A 182 11.22 -17.07 4.84
C VAL A 182 12.16 -18.26 4.86
N LEU A 183 11.67 -19.45 4.47
CA LEU A 183 12.49 -20.65 4.41
C LEU A 183 13.61 -20.54 3.37
N ASN A 184 13.32 -19.99 2.18
CA ASN A 184 14.32 -19.78 1.14
C ASN A 184 15.35 -18.72 1.52
N ALA A 185 14.91 -17.60 2.11
CA ALA A 185 15.81 -16.57 2.62
C ALA A 185 16.72 -17.13 3.73
N GLY A 186 16.17 -17.94 4.64
CA GLY A 186 16.95 -18.64 5.67
C GLY A 186 17.98 -19.61 5.10
N ARG A 187 17.62 -20.39 4.07
CA ARG A 187 18.56 -21.27 3.36
C ARG A 187 19.69 -20.47 2.69
N GLN A 188 19.35 -19.41 1.96
CA GLN A 188 20.33 -18.55 1.30
C GLN A 188 21.27 -17.86 2.30
N ALA A 189 20.72 -17.35 3.41
CA ALA A 189 21.51 -16.75 4.48
C ALA A 189 22.48 -17.77 5.10
N ARG A 190 22.01 -19.00 5.35
CA ARG A 190 22.86 -20.09 5.87
C ARG A 190 23.98 -20.46 4.90
N GLU A 191 23.67 -20.60 3.61
CA GLU A 191 24.67 -20.89 2.58
C GLU A 191 25.71 -19.79 2.43
N LEU A 192 25.29 -18.52 2.49
CA LEU A 192 26.20 -17.37 2.49
C LEU A 192 27.10 -17.37 3.73
N TRP A 193 26.54 -17.65 4.91
CA TRP A 193 27.30 -17.77 6.15
C TRP A 193 28.37 -18.86 6.09
N LEU A 194 28.01 -20.06 5.61
CA LEU A 194 28.95 -21.17 5.44
C LEU A 194 30.06 -20.83 4.44
N ARG A 195 29.70 -20.27 3.27
CA ARG A 195 30.67 -19.84 2.25
C ARG A 195 31.64 -18.77 2.75
N LEU A 196 31.17 -17.84 3.59
CA LEU A 196 32.03 -16.83 4.20
C LEU A 196 32.98 -17.45 5.24
N GLY A 197 32.52 -18.43 6.01
CA GLY A 197 33.33 -19.21 6.94
C GLY A 197 34.44 -20.00 6.22
N GLU A 198 34.08 -20.76 5.18
CA GLU A 198 35.02 -21.53 4.35
C GLU A 198 36.05 -20.62 3.67
N ARG A 199 35.63 -19.45 3.16
CA ARG A 199 36.55 -18.47 2.57
C ARG A 199 37.57 -17.92 3.58
N ARG A 200 37.19 -17.76 4.85
CA ARG A 200 38.12 -17.33 5.90
C ARG A 200 39.15 -18.43 6.20
N GLN A 201 38.71 -19.67 6.36
CA GLN A 201 39.60 -20.81 6.59
C GLN A 201 40.54 -21.07 5.41
N ALA A 202 40.03 -21.00 4.18
CA ALA A 202 40.84 -21.15 2.97
C ALA A 202 41.91 -20.06 2.82
N ARG A 203 41.63 -18.83 3.28
CA ARG A 203 42.61 -17.73 3.32
C ARG A 203 43.70 -17.99 4.36
N GLN A 204 43.34 -18.47 5.55
CA GLN A 204 44.31 -18.81 6.61
C GLN A 204 45.26 -19.93 6.17
N MET A 205 44.73 -21.03 5.62
CA MET A 205 45.56 -22.13 5.11
C MET A 205 46.51 -21.68 3.97
N LYS A 206 46.07 -20.77 3.10
CA LYS A 206 46.96 -20.19 2.06
C LYS A 206 48.08 -19.34 2.67
N GLN A 207 47.77 -18.54 3.69
CA GLN A 207 48.77 -17.71 4.38
C GLN A 207 49.78 -18.58 5.16
N GLU A 208 49.32 -19.62 5.86
CA GLU A 208 50.20 -20.56 6.55
C GLU A 208 51.13 -21.30 5.58
N ARG A 209 50.60 -21.84 4.47
CA ARG A 209 51.42 -22.48 3.43
C ARG A 209 52.47 -21.54 2.83
N GLN A 210 52.12 -20.26 2.62
CA GLN A 210 53.06 -19.25 2.13
C GLN A 210 54.13 -18.89 3.18
N ALA A 211 53.76 -18.81 4.46
CA ALA A 211 54.69 -18.54 5.56
C ALA A 211 55.69 -19.69 5.76
N VAL A 212 55.25 -20.94 5.63
CA VAL A 212 56.13 -22.13 5.68
C VAL A 212 57.13 -22.11 4.53
N ARG A 213 56.66 -21.92 3.29
CA ARG A 213 57.56 -21.81 2.11
C ARG A 213 58.61 -20.70 2.26
N ARG A 214 58.21 -19.52 2.73
CA ARG A 214 59.16 -18.40 2.98
C ARG A 214 60.17 -18.69 4.10
N ARG A 215 59.86 -19.58 5.04
CA ARG A 215 60.80 -20.02 6.07
C ARG A 215 61.80 -21.03 5.53
N GLU A 216 61.37 -21.92 4.63
CA GLU A 216 62.24 -22.88 3.95
C GLU A 216 63.21 -22.18 2.99
N GLU A 217 62.76 -21.17 2.22
CA GLU A 217 63.61 -20.41 1.30
C GLU A 217 64.68 -19.53 2.00
N LYS A 218 64.53 -19.26 3.31
CA LYS A 218 65.46 -18.44 4.10
C LYS A 218 66.48 -19.24 4.89
N ARG A 219 66.42 -20.57 4.85
CA ARG A 219 67.32 -21.49 5.56
C ARG A 219 68.35 -22.05 4.59
#